data_AF-A0AA90HBP9-F1
#
_entry.id   AF-A0AA90HBP9-F1
#
_cell.length_a   1.000
_cell.length_b   1.000
_cell.length_c   1.000
_cell.angle_alpha   90.00
_cell.angle_beta   90.00
_cell.angle_gamma   90.00
#
_symmetry.space_group_name_H-M   'P 1'
#
loop_
_entity.id
_entity.type
_entity.pdbx_description
1 polymer ?
#
loop_
_entity_poly.entity_id
_entity_poly.type
_entity_poly.pdbx_seq_one_letter_code
_entity_poly.pdbx_strand_id
1 'polypeptide(L)'
;MLTAVFRGHETFVIFGVLISLVVGFATYKIARSRGGANIAAPIWAAGVAAVILLTSWSTGGTAGPSTCVINRDLAEPFLGEQGLLNLAMFVPLGFVGVIATGRFLLPVCSMVLLSFGIETAQGLFPALGRACDTSDLEMNGIGVVVGALFGAVLLQLWRKSRRTSSVRSKTNWVVGGSYVLIGVIALIWIKPNAMDRTQDISTASSQQTQVADRVLRQAFDGHYHLRAVDFAHGPDGTGTVTALFAGGSIEITWPGAQQATASLDPLNGQGYPVPGRPQHASTSSEARRIAISYAQVHAPWALTDSVVTTSPVGQHAERGWIVSWRRHREDVLMPMRLDIQIERTGRLSAFIMRKIADPPLPPTHVTRQNAILAARSHSPGGAQAHLQGATLLAKQSKGRWIVQWLVALETPDQDVTAYVDAYSDKVLSVSRVLKVATGHS
;
A
#
# COMPACT_ATOMS: atom_id res chain seq x y z
N MET A 1 -11.85 -14.73 -17.50
CA MET A 1 -11.38 -14.88 -16.10
C MET A 1 -9.92 -15.29 -16.03
N LEU A 2 -9.52 -16.47 -16.55
CA LEU A 2 -8.11 -16.90 -16.54
C LEU A 2 -7.14 -15.93 -17.24
N THR A 3 -7.51 -15.35 -18.38
CA THR A 3 -6.70 -14.35 -19.09
C THR A 3 -6.54 -13.04 -18.31
N ALA A 4 -7.54 -12.67 -17.48
CA ALA A 4 -7.50 -11.47 -16.65
C ALA A 4 -6.61 -11.66 -15.40
N VAL A 5 -6.56 -12.89 -14.85
CA VAL A 5 -5.77 -13.24 -13.66
C VAL A 5 -4.32 -13.59 -14.01
N PHE A 6 -4.09 -14.33 -15.09
CA PHE A 6 -2.77 -14.87 -15.44
C PHE A 6 -2.01 -14.06 -16.50
N ARG A 7 -2.58 -12.99 -17.06
CA ARG A 7 -1.90 -12.00 -17.94
C ARG A 7 -0.91 -12.60 -18.97
N GLY A 8 -1.28 -13.68 -19.68
CA GLY A 8 -0.40 -14.32 -20.67
C GLY A 8 0.51 -15.44 -20.15
N HIS A 9 0.25 -15.95 -18.94
CA HIS A 9 0.94 -17.10 -18.34
C HIS A 9 0.07 -18.37 -18.36
N GLU A 10 -0.58 -18.66 -19.48
CA GLU A 10 -1.42 -19.86 -19.64
C GLU A 10 -0.61 -21.15 -19.46
N THR A 11 0.69 -21.11 -19.74
CA THR A 11 1.63 -22.22 -19.53
C THR A 11 1.69 -22.65 -18.07
N PHE A 12 1.65 -21.71 -17.12
CA PHE A 12 1.63 -22.03 -15.69
C PHE A 12 0.37 -22.81 -15.30
N VAL A 13 -0.79 -22.39 -15.81
CA VAL A 13 -2.06 -23.09 -15.55
C VAL A 13 -2.02 -24.51 -16.11
N ILE A 14 -1.47 -24.69 -17.31
CA ILE A 14 -1.29 -26.02 -17.92
C ILE A 14 -0.40 -26.90 -17.05
N PHE A 15 0.78 -26.41 -16.64
CA PHE A 15 1.67 -27.15 -15.75
C PHE A 15 1.00 -27.46 -14.40
N GLY A 16 0.25 -26.51 -13.84
CA GLY A 16 -0.44 -26.70 -12.58
C GLY A 16 -1.50 -27.79 -12.66
N VAL A 17 -2.28 -27.83 -13.74
CA VAL A 17 -3.24 -28.89 -14.02
C VAL A 17 -2.53 -30.24 -14.18
N LEU A 18 -1.45 -30.30 -14.96
CA LEU A 18 -0.69 -31.53 -15.18
C LEU A 18 -0.12 -32.10 -13.87
N ILE A 19 0.51 -31.25 -13.04
CA ILE A 19 1.04 -31.66 -11.74
C ILE A 19 -0.09 -32.16 -10.84
N SER A 20 -1.21 -31.46 -10.79
CA SER A 20 -2.38 -31.86 -9.99
C SER A 20 -2.92 -33.22 -10.42
N LEU A 21 -3.00 -33.47 -11.73
CA LEU A 21 -3.40 -34.78 -12.29
C LEU A 21 -2.39 -35.88 -11.96
N VAL A 22 -1.08 -35.60 -12.03
CA VAL A 22 -0.03 -36.55 -11.66
C VAL A 22 -0.12 -36.92 -10.18
N VAL A 23 -0.30 -35.95 -9.29
CA VAL A 23 -0.48 -36.17 -7.84
C VAL A 23 -1.74 -36.99 -7.57
N GLY A 24 -2.86 -36.66 -8.22
CA GLY A 24 -4.10 -37.42 -8.12
C GLY A 24 -3.92 -38.87 -8.60
N PHE A 25 -3.28 -39.08 -9.74
CA PHE A 25 -3.05 -40.41 -10.31
C PHE A 25 -2.10 -41.26 -9.45
N ALA A 26 -1.02 -40.67 -8.93
CA ALA A 26 -0.12 -41.34 -8.00
C ALA A 26 -0.86 -41.77 -6.73
N THR A 27 -1.66 -40.87 -6.16
CA THR A 27 -2.49 -41.16 -4.99
C THR A 27 -3.50 -42.28 -5.28
N TYR A 28 -4.10 -42.29 -6.47
CA TYR A 28 -5.01 -43.35 -6.90
C TYR A 28 -4.32 -44.71 -6.99
N LYS A 29 -3.13 -44.78 -7.60
CA LYS A 29 -2.34 -46.03 -7.66
C LYS A 29 -1.98 -46.56 -6.29
N ILE A 30 -1.57 -45.68 -5.36
CA ILE A 30 -1.23 -46.05 -3.98
C ILE A 30 -2.48 -46.51 -3.20
N ALA A 31 -3.61 -45.83 -3.37
CA ALA A 31 -4.86 -46.23 -2.73
C ALA A 31 -5.32 -47.61 -3.23
N ARG A 32 -5.24 -47.84 -4.55
CA ARG A 32 -5.63 -49.10 -5.19
C ARG A 32 -4.71 -50.26 -4.81
N SER A 33 -3.39 -50.03 -4.72
CA SER A 33 -2.44 -51.08 -4.29
C SER A 33 -2.63 -51.51 -2.84
N ARG A 34 -3.22 -50.64 -2.01
CA ARG A 34 -3.60 -50.93 -0.62
C ARG A 34 -5.04 -51.45 -0.46
N GLY A 35 -5.70 -51.83 -1.55
CA GLY A 35 -7.07 -52.36 -1.56
C GLY A 35 -8.17 -51.31 -1.36
N GLY A 36 -7.85 -50.02 -1.42
CA GLY A 36 -8.81 -48.92 -1.32
C GLY A 36 -9.39 -48.55 -2.68
N ALA A 37 -10.72 -48.55 -2.80
CA ALA A 37 -11.45 -48.16 -4.02
C ALA A 37 -12.02 -46.73 -3.97
N ASN A 38 -11.68 -45.92 -2.96
CA ASN A 38 -12.27 -44.59 -2.79
C ASN A 38 -11.59 -43.55 -3.71
N ILE A 39 -12.32 -43.08 -4.72
CA ILE A 39 -11.88 -42.02 -5.63
C ILE A 39 -11.80 -40.63 -4.99
N ALA A 40 -12.37 -40.41 -3.80
CA ALA A 40 -12.33 -39.12 -3.14
C ALA A 40 -10.92 -38.75 -2.68
N ALA A 41 -10.09 -39.72 -2.27
CA ALA A 41 -8.71 -39.47 -1.84
C ALA A 41 -7.82 -38.89 -2.97
N PRO A 42 -7.78 -39.47 -4.19
CA PRO A 42 -7.01 -38.88 -5.28
C PRO A 42 -7.56 -37.54 -5.77
N ILE A 43 -8.89 -37.33 -5.74
CA ILE A 43 -9.49 -36.03 -6.08
C ILE A 43 -9.07 -34.96 -5.05
N TRP A 44 -9.11 -35.30 -3.77
CA TRP A 44 -8.68 -34.39 -2.71
C TRP A 44 -7.19 -34.03 -2.83
N ALA A 45 -6.33 -35.02 -3.07
CA ALA A 45 -4.90 -34.79 -3.26
C ALA A 45 -4.59 -33.91 -4.48
N ALA A 46 -5.29 -34.13 -5.60
CA ALA A 46 -5.18 -33.29 -6.78
C ALA A 46 -5.63 -31.83 -6.49
N GLY A 47 -6.73 -31.66 -5.76
CA GLY A 47 -7.21 -30.34 -5.36
C GLY A 47 -6.24 -29.60 -4.44
N VAL A 48 -5.64 -30.29 -3.46
CA VAL A 48 -4.60 -29.72 -2.59
C VAL A 48 -3.39 -29.25 -3.39
N ALA A 49 -2.92 -30.06 -4.34
CA ALA A 49 -1.82 -29.67 -5.23
C ALA A 49 -2.18 -28.44 -6.07
N ALA A 50 -3.40 -28.40 -6.61
CA ALA A 50 -3.88 -27.25 -7.39
C ALA A 50 -3.88 -25.96 -6.55
N VAL A 51 -4.38 -26.01 -5.31
CA VAL A 51 -4.37 -24.84 -4.42
C VAL A 51 -2.94 -24.37 -4.14
N ILE A 52 -2.04 -25.27 -3.74
CA ILE A 52 -0.63 -24.91 -3.49
C ILE A 52 -0.01 -24.20 -4.68
N LEU A 53 -0.24 -24.72 -5.90
CA LEU A 53 0.30 -24.15 -7.11
C LEU A 53 -0.31 -22.78 -7.40
N LEU A 54 -1.65 -22.67 -7.35
CA LEU A 54 -2.36 -21.41 -7.63
C LEU A 54 -2.00 -20.30 -6.65
N THR A 55 -1.83 -20.62 -5.36
CA THR A 55 -1.49 -19.62 -4.34
C THR A 55 0.00 -19.29 -4.32
N SER A 56 0.85 -20.19 -4.79
CA SER A 56 2.30 -19.93 -4.93
C SER A 56 2.64 -19.10 -6.18
N TRP A 57 1.66 -18.86 -7.06
CA TRP A 57 1.85 -18.05 -8.25
C TRP A 57 1.94 -16.55 -7.93
N SER A 58 2.98 -15.91 -8.47
CA SER A 58 3.23 -14.47 -8.36
C SER A 58 3.15 -13.81 -9.73
N THR A 59 2.52 -12.64 -9.80
CA THR A 59 2.57 -11.76 -10.98
C THR A 59 3.80 -10.85 -11.01
N GLY A 60 4.82 -11.10 -10.18
CA GLY A 60 6.09 -10.36 -10.17
C GLY A 60 6.01 -8.94 -9.60
N GLY A 61 4.99 -8.64 -8.79
CA GLY A 61 4.91 -7.38 -8.07
C GLY A 61 5.99 -7.29 -6.98
N THR A 62 6.68 -6.17 -6.86
CA THR A 62 7.60 -5.91 -5.73
C THR A 62 6.77 -5.49 -4.51
N ALA A 63 6.28 -6.46 -3.74
CA ALA A 63 5.78 -6.17 -2.40
C ALA A 63 6.96 -5.69 -1.53
N GLY A 64 6.71 -4.66 -0.70
CA GLY A 64 7.69 -4.15 0.26
C GLY A 64 8.18 -5.23 1.25
N PRO A 65 9.20 -4.93 2.06
CA PRO A 65 9.86 -5.93 2.91
C PRO A 65 8.86 -6.69 3.79
N SER A 66 9.07 -8.01 3.89
CA SER A 66 8.46 -9.03 4.78
C SER A 66 7.52 -8.51 5.88
N THR A 67 6.33 -8.07 5.49
CA THR A 67 5.29 -7.60 6.40
C THR A 67 4.02 -8.41 6.17
N CYS A 68 3.48 -8.96 7.26
CA CYS A 68 2.17 -9.62 7.28
C CYS A 68 1.14 -8.62 7.78
N VAL A 69 0.07 -8.45 7.02
CA VAL A 69 -1.06 -7.59 7.36
C VAL A 69 -2.04 -8.39 8.21
N ILE A 70 -2.25 -7.95 9.45
CA ILE A 70 -3.37 -8.45 10.26
C ILE A 70 -4.55 -7.52 10.05
N ASN A 71 -5.49 -7.95 9.23
CA ASN A 71 -6.79 -7.31 9.04
C ASN A 71 -7.65 -7.45 10.31
N ARG A 72 -8.18 -6.33 10.81
CA ARG A 72 -9.06 -6.28 11.99
C ARG A 72 -10.54 -6.25 11.64
N ASP A 73 -10.89 -5.92 10.41
CA ASP A 73 -12.27 -5.89 9.92
C ASP A 73 -12.65 -7.27 9.36
N LEU A 74 -13.20 -8.12 10.22
CA LEU A 74 -13.65 -9.48 9.87
C LEU A 74 -14.77 -9.50 8.80
N ALA A 75 -15.41 -8.36 8.51
CA ALA A 75 -16.46 -8.29 7.51
C ALA A 75 -15.93 -7.93 6.10
N GLU A 76 -14.78 -7.25 6.02
CA GLU A 76 -14.14 -6.88 4.75
C GLU A 76 -13.94 -8.06 3.78
N PRO A 77 -13.49 -9.26 4.21
CA PRO A 77 -13.14 -10.33 3.29
C PRO A 77 -14.37 -10.88 2.54
N PHE A 78 -15.56 -10.73 3.12
CA PHE A 78 -16.84 -11.13 2.50
C PHE A 78 -17.32 -10.17 1.42
N LEU A 79 -16.83 -8.93 1.42
CA LEU A 79 -17.20 -7.89 0.45
C LEU A 79 -16.23 -7.85 -0.73
N GLY A 80 -15.01 -8.36 -0.55
CA GLY A 80 -13.98 -8.42 -1.59
C GLY A 80 -14.09 -9.64 -2.49
N GLU A 81 -13.86 -9.45 -3.80
CA GLU A 81 -13.82 -10.55 -4.78
C GLU A 81 -12.76 -11.60 -4.44
N GLN A 82 -11.59 -11.16 -3.96
CA GLN A 82 -10.49 -12.06 -3.55
C GLN A 82 -10.92 -12.99 -2.39
N GLY A 83 -11.54 -12.44 -1.34
CA GLY A 83 -11.98 -13.24 -0.20
C GLY A 83 -13.06 -14.25 -0.57
N LEU A 84 -14.03 -13.86 -1.42
CA LEU A 84 -15.05 -14.78 -1.93
C LEU A 84 -14.47 -15.92 -2.78
N LEU A 85 -13.46 -15.63 -3.62
CA LEU A 85 -12.78 -16.65 -4.43
C LEU A 85 -11.96 -17.63 -3.57
N ASN A 86 -11.29 -17.12 -2.54
CA ASN A 86 -10.56 -17.92 -1.57
C ASN A 86 -11.49 -18.88 -0.81
N LEU A 87 -12.62 -18.37 -0.31
CA LEU A 87 -13.67 -19.20 0.28
C LEU A 87 -14.18 -20.26 -0.70
N ALA A 88 -14.53 -19.86 -1.93
CA ALA A 88 -15.06 -20.78 -2.94
C ALA A 88 -14.06 -21.88 -3.33
N MET A 89 -12.76 -21.58 -3.35
CA MET A 89 -11.71 -22.54 -3.68
C MET A 89 -11.52 -23.62 -2.59
N PHE A 90 -11.72 -23.28 -1.32
CA PHE A 90 -11.53 -24.22 -0.20
C PHE A 90 -12.77 -25.04 0.15
N VAL A 91 -13.98 -24.62 -0.24
CA VAL A 91 -15.22 -25.41 -0.07
C VAL A 91 -15.12 -26.82 -0.67
N PRO A 92 -14.69 -27.03 -1.93
CA PRO A 92 -14.51 -28.36 -2.50
C PRO A 92 -13.50 -29.21 -1.70
N LEU A 93 -12.45 -28.60 -1.16
CA LEU A 93 -11.42 -29.34 -0.40
C LEU A 93 -11.93 -29.82 0.95
N GLY A 94 -12.72 -29.01 1.66
CA GLY A 94 -13.41 -29.45 2.86
C GLY A 94 -14.38 -30.60 2.57
N PHE A 95 -15.20 -30.45 1.52
CA PHE A 95 -16.20 -31.43 1.12
C PHE A 95 -15.59 -32.77 0.73
N VAL A 96 -14.69 -32.79 -0.26
CA VAL A 96 -14.06 -34.03 -0.74
C VAL A 96 -13.14 -34.62 0.33
N GLY A 97 -12.47 -33.79 1.13
CA GLY A 97 -11.62 -34.24 2.24
C GLY A 97 -12.41 -35.01 3.30
N VAL A 98 -13.63 -34.58 3.63
CA VAL A 98 -14.50 -35.34 4.55
C VAL A 98 -14.94 -36.66 3.92
N ILE A 99 -15.29 -36.69 2.64
CA ILE A 99 -15.66 -37.93 1.93
C ILE A 99 -14.47 -38.90 1.84
N ALA A 100 -13.26 -38.38 1.61
CA ALA A 100 -12.04 -39.16 1.52
C ALA A 100 -11.64 -39.80 2.86
N THR A 101 -11.76 -39.04 3.95
CA THR A 101 -11.26 -39.44 5.28
C THR A 101 -12.34 -40.03 6.18
N GLY A 102 -13.62 -39.78 5.88
CA GLY A 102 -14.77 -40.11 6.72
C GLY A 102 -14.83 -39.33 8.05
N ARG A 103 -14.03 -38.26 8.20
CA ARG A 103 -13.86 -37.49 9.44
C ARG A 103 -13.94 -35.99 9.15
N PHE A 104 -14.63 -35.25 10.02
CA PHE A 104 -14.78 -33.80 9.89
C PHE A 104 -13.49 -33.03 10.23
N LEU A 105 -12.91 -33.30 11.41
CA LEU A 105 -11.79 -32.50 11.93
C LEU A 105 -10.49 -32.65 11.13
N LEU A 106 -10.24 -33.81 10.52
CA LEU A 106 -9.00 -34.05 9.81
C LEU A 106 -8.80 -33.11 8.60
N PRO A 107 -9.71 -33.05 7.61
CA PRO A 107 -9.59 -32.13 6.48
C PRO A 107 -9.66 -30.66 6.92
N VAL A 108 -10.47 -30.33 7.94
CA VAL A 108 -10.55 -28.95 8.48
C VAL A 108 -9.19 -28.49 8.99
N CYS A 109 -8.59 -29.24 9.92
CA CYS A 109 -7.28 -28.87 10.47
C CYS A 109 -6.21 -28.85 9.36
N SER A 110 -6.14 -29.88 8.51
CA SER A 110 -5.12 -29.96 7.47
C SER A 110 -5.15 -28.79 6.49
N MET A 111 -6.34 -28.31 6.11
CA MET A 111 -6.46 -27.21 5.15
C MET A 111 -6.28 -25.82 5.78
N VAL A 112 -6.72 -25.62 7.04
CA VAL A 112 -6.39 -24.40 7.79
C VAL A 112 -4.89 -24.26 7.96
N LEU A 113 -4.20 -25.35 8.29
CA LEU A 113 -2.75 -25.39 8.42
C LEU A 113 -2.03 -25.19 7.09
N LEU A 114 -2.58 -25.75 6.00
CA LEU A 114 -2.09 -25.49 4.66
C LEU A 114 -2.18 -24.00 4.32
N SER A 115 -3.33 -23.37 4.58
CA SER A 115 -3.52 -21.92 4.37
C SER A 115 -2.52 -21.12 5.19
N PHE A 116 -2.35 -21.44 6.47
CA PHE A 116 -1.38 -20.77 7.33
C PHE A 116 0.07 -20.91 6.80
N GLY A 117 0.43 -22.09 6.31
CA GLY A 117 1.74 -22.35 5.71
C GLY A 117 1.97 -21.57 4.41
N ILE A 118 0.93 -21.45 3.57
CA ILE A 118 0.98 -20.66 2.32
C ILE A 118 1.19 -19.18 2.65
N GLU A 119 0.38 -18.62 3.55
CA GLU A 119 0.47 -17.23 4.01
C GLU A 119 1.85 -16.92 4.60
N THR A 120 2.35 -17.81 5.46
CA THR A 120 3.69 -17.70 6.06
C THR A 120 4.78 -17.72 4.99
N ALA A 121 4.69 -18.61 4.01
CA ALA A 121 5.65 -18.68 2.92
C ALA A 121 5.63 -17.40 2.06
N GLN A 122 4.44 -16.87 1.76
CA GLN A 122 4.30 -15.61 1.01
C GLN A 122 4.92 -14.42 1.78
N GLY A 123 4.73 -14.35 3.10
CA GLY A 123 5.36 -13.32 3.94
C GLY A 123 6.88 -13.44 4.06
N LEU A 124 7.41 -14.67 4.08
CA LEU A 124 8.86 -14.93 4.19
C LEU A 124 9.62 -14.77 2.87
N PHE A 125 8.95 -14.92 1.73
CA PHE A 125 9.58 -14.86 0.41
C PHE A 125 8.99 -13.70 -0.42
N PRO A 126 9.52 -12.46 -0.27
CA PRO A 126 9.05 -11.29 -1.02
C PRO A 126 9.10 -11.45 -2.54
N ALA A 127 9.92 -12.36 -3.06
CA ALA A 127 9.97 -12.75 -4.46
C ALA A 127 8.64 -13.33 -4.99
N LEU A 128 7.75 -13.78 -4.09
CA LEU A 128 6.40 -14.22 -4.43
C LEU A 128 5.42 -13.05 -4.61
N GLY A 129 5.85 -11.80 -4.40
CA GLY A 129 5.11 -10.60 -4.80
C GLY A 129 3.71 -10.43 -4.21
N ARG A 130 3.39 -11.16 -3.15
CA ARG A 130 2.16 -11.04 -2.36
C ARG A 130 2.53 -10.81 -0.90
N ALA A 131 1.88 -9.85 -0.26
CA ALA A 131 1.96 -9.70 1.19
C ALA A 131 1.07 -10.77 1.85
N CYS A 132 1.48 -11.28 3.00
CA CYS A 132 0.66 -12.18 3.79
C CYS A 132 -0.52 -11.40 4.38
N ASP A 133 -1.72 -11.98 4.32
CA ASP A 133 -2.97 -11.35 4.74
C ASP A 133 -3.82 -12.31 5.60
N THR A 134 -4.17 -11.89 6.82
CA THR A 134 -5.05 -12.69 7.67
C THR A 134 -6.46 -12.86 7.11
N SER A 135 -6.91 -11.99 6.21
CA SER A 135 -8.20 -12.12 5.52
C SER A 135 -8.26 -13.38 4.64
N ASP A 136 -7.15 -13.74 4.01
CA ASP A 136 -7.04 -14.93 3.17
C ASP A 136 -7.10 -16.20 4.04
N LEU A 137 -6.44 -16.19 5.21
CA LEU A 137 -6.54 -17.27 6.20
C LEU A 137 -7.97 -17.46 6.72
N GLU A 138 -8.67 -16.36 7.01
CA GLU A 138 -10.06 -16.38 7.47
C GLU A 138 -10.99 -17.01 6.42
N MET A 139 -10.96 -16.49 5.19
CA MET A 139 -11.85 -16.95 4.12
C MET A 139 -11.57 -18.39 3.69
N ASN A 140 -10.29 -18.79 3.64
CA ASN A 140 -9.91 -20.18 3.40
C ASN A 140 -10.44 -21.09 4.52
N GLY A 141 -10.25 -20.69 5.79
CA GLY A 141 -10.73 -21.45 6.95
C GLY A 141 -12.25 -21.65 6.93
N ILE A 142 -13.01 -20.59 6.67
CA ILE A 142 -14.48 -20.63 6.56
C ILE A 142 -14.91 -21.54 5.40
N GLY A 143 -14.27 -21.39 4.23
CA GLY A 143 -14.54 -22.23 3.06
C GLY A 143 -14.39 -23.71 3.36
N VAL A 144 -13.28 -24.10 4.02
CA VAL A 144 -13.07 -25.50 4.43
C VAL A 144 -14.16 -25.99 5.37
N VAL A 145 -14.53 -25.20 6.39
CA VAL A 145 -15.54 -25.59 7.38
C VAL A 145 -16.90 -25.80 6.69
N VAL A 146 -17.32 -24.86 5.84
CA VAL A 146 -18.56 -24.95 5.06
C VAL A 146 -18.56 -26.21 4.18
N GLY A 147 -17.48 -26.44 3.44
CA GLY A 147 -17.32 -27.65 2.62
C GLY A 147 -17.39 -28.94 3.44
N ALA A 148 -16.69 -28.98 4.57
CA ALA A 148 -16.66 -30.13 5.46
C ALA A 148 -18.03 -30.43 6.07
N LEU A 149 -18.84 -29.40 6.37
CA LEU A 149 -20.22 -29.57 6.84
C LEU A 149 -21.07 -30.25 5.77
N PHE A 150 -21.01 -29.80 4.52
CA PHE A 150 -21.72 -30.45 3.41
C PHE A 150 -21.28 -31.92 3.24
N GLY A 151 -19.97 -32.19 3.33
CA GLY A 151 -19.44 -33.55 3.23
C GLY A 151 -19.91 -34.45 4.37
N ALA A 152 -19.97 -33.91 5.60
CA ALA A 152 -20.44 -34.63 6.77
C ALA A 152 -21.93 -34.95 6.68
N VAL A 153 -22.77 -34.00 6.25
CA VAL A 153 -24.20 -34.21 6.01
C VAL A 153 -24.40 -35.29 4.95
N LEU A 154 -23.69 -35.23 3.83
CA LEU A 154 -23.79 -36.24 2.77
C LEU A 154 -23.40 -37.64 3.28
N LEU A 155 -22.30 -37.75 4.03
CA LEU A 155 -21.91 -39.00 4.66
C LEU A 155 -22.95 -39.52 5.65
N GLN A 156 -23.59 -38.67 6.44
CA GLN A 156 -24.65 -39.08 7.37
C GLN A 156 -25.87 -39.61 6.62
N LEU A 157 -26.27 -38.95 5.52
CA LEU A 157 -27.36 -39.40 4.67
C LEU A 157 -27.04 -40.75 4.02
N TRP A 158 -25.79 -40.97 3.59
CA TRP A 158 -25.38 -42.21 2.91
C TRP A 158 -25.06 -43.36 3.88
N ARG A 159 -24.59 -43.07 5.10
CA ARG A 159 -24.29 -44.07 6.14
C ARG A 159 -25.53 -44.77 6.69
N LYS A 160 -26.73 -44.21 6.51
CA LYS A 160 -27.99 -44.94 6.75
C LYS A 160 -28.12 -46.21 5.88
N SER A 161 -27.29 -46.40 4.85
CA SER A 161 -27.33 -47.57 3.95
C SER A 161 -26.19 -48.59 4.15
N ARG A 162 -25.03 -48.23 4.76
CA ARG A 162 -23.92 -49.19 5.00
C ARG A 162 -23.19 -48.93 6.30
N ARG A 163 -23.24 -49.93 7.20
CA ARG A 163 -22.53 -49.98 8.48
C ARG A 163 -21.06 -50.31 8.21
N THR A 164 -20.18 -49.30 8.16
CA THR A 164 -18.73 -49.53 8.03
C THR A 164 -18.01 -49.38 9.36
N SER A 165 -17.23 -50.42 9.66
CA SER A 165 -16.39 -50.62 10.85
C SER A 165 -15.41 -49.46 11.07
N SER A 166 -15.37 -48.96 12.31
CA SER A 166 -14.45 -47.90 12.71
C SER A 166 -13.05 -48.45 12.96
N VAL A 167 -12.12 -48.24 12.03
CA VAL A 167 -10.69 -48.42 12.32
C VAL A 167 -10.20 -47.22 13.12
N ARG A 168 -10.05 -47.43 14.43
CA ARG A 168 -9.53 -46.47 15.41
C ARG A 168 -8.00 -46.46 15.33
N SER A 169 -7.43 -45.71 14.38
CA SER A 169 -5.98 -45.61 14.21
C SER A 169 -5.35 -44.49 15.05
N LYS A 170 -4.26 -44.82 15.77
CA LYS A 170 -3.39 -43.96 16.59
C LYS A 170 -2.60 -42.90 15.78
N THR A 171 -2.76 -42.84 14.46
CA THR A 171 -2.07 -41.90 13.55
C THR A 171 -2.38 -40.41 13.79
N ASN A 172 -3.44 -40.07 14.53
CA ASN A 172 -3.85 -38.67 14.75
C ASN A 172 -2.87 -37.87 15.64
N TRP A 173 -2.09 -38.52 16.50
CA TRP A 173 -1.21 -37.82 17.46
C TRP A 173 0.11 -37.34 16.84
N VAL A 174 0.69 -38.11 15.92
CA VAL A 174 1.95 -37.76 15.25
C VAL A 174 1.75 -36.57 14.31
N VAL A 175 0.60 -36.52 13.63
CA VAL A 175 0.24 -35.43 12.73
C VAL A 175 -0.13 -34.15 13.51
N GLY A 176 -0.79 -34.28 14.67
CA GLY A 176 -1.08 -33.13 15.56
C GLY A 176 0.17 -32.46 16.15
N GLY A 177 1.19 -33.25 16.50
CA GLY A 177 2.43 -32.74 17.09
C GLY A 177 3.28 -31.89 16.13
N SER A 178 3.36 -32.28 14.85
CA SER A 178 4.07 -31.49 13.83
C SER A 178 3.40 -30.16 13.52
N TYR A 179 2.08 -30.04 13.74
CA TYR A 179 1.32 -28.81 13.51
C TYR A 179 1.52 -27.74 14.59
N VAL A 180 1.65 -28.14 15.85
CA VAL A 180 1.97 -27.20 16.95
C VAL A 180 3.35 -26.59 16.73
N LEU A 181 4.32 -27.39 16.27
CA LEU A 181 5.68 -26.92 16.03
C LEU A 181 5.75 -25.86 14.91
N ILE A 182 4.99 -26.05 13.81
CA ILE A 182 4.94 -25.07 12.70
C ILE A 182 4.28 -23.76 13.14
N GLY A 183 3.17 -23.82 13.91
CA GLY A 183 2.50 -22.62 14.42
C GLY A 183 3.38 -21.80 15.38
N VAL A 184 4.17 -22.47 16.23
CA VAL A 184 5.10 -21.80 17.17
C VAL A 184 6.28 -21.15 16.43
N ILE A 185 6.85 -21.81 15.42
CA ILE A 185 7.95 -21.24 14.63
C ILE A 185 7.51 -19.98 13.88
N ALA A 186 6.30 -19.97 13.32
CA ALA A 186 5.76 -18.80 12.62
C ALA A 186 5.54 -17.59 13.56
N LEU A 187 5.07 -17.81 14.79
CA LEU A 187 4.86 -16.74 15.78
C LEU A 187 6.16 -16.07 16.26
N ILE A 188 7.29 -16.76 16.21
CA ILE A 188 8.59 -16.23 16.67
C ILE A 188 9.27 -15.37 15.61
N TRP A 189 9.02 -15.64 14.33
CA TRP A 189 9.73 -15.01 13.21
C TRP A 189 8.93 -13.95 12.44
N ILE A 190 7.60 -13.93 12.59
CA ILE A 190 6.74 -12.95 11.94
C ILE A 190 6.55 -11.76 12.89
N LYS A 191 6.87 -10.55 12.41
CA LYS A 191 6.50 -9.31 13.09
C LYS A 191 5.12 -8.88 12.57
N PRO A 192 4.05 -9.05 13.35
CA PRO A 192 2.72 -8.66 12.92
C PRO A 192 2.61 -7.14 12.84
N ASN A 193 2.24 -6.62 11.66
CA ASN A 193 1.76 -5.25 11.55
C ASN A 193 0.23 -5.33 11.45
N ALA A 194 -0.44 -4.92 12.52
CA ALA A 194 -1.88 -4.76 12.49
C ALA A 194 -2.24 -3.58 11.59
N MET A 195 -3.00 -3.83 10.54
CA MET A 195 -3.61 -2.79 9.73
C MET A 195 -5.11 -2.99 9.78
N ASP A 196 -5.88 -1.91 9.81
CA ASP A 196 -7.32 -2.06 10.02
C ASP A 196 -8.03 -2.72 8.82
N ARG A 197 -7.39 -2.77 7.62
CA ARG A 197 -7.89 -3.42 6.39
C ARG A 197 -6.75 -3.90 5.46
N THR A 198 -7.02 -4.88 4.59
CA THR A 198 -5.98 -5.40 3.67
C THR A 198 -5.93 -4.74 2.30
N GLN A 199 -7.03 -4.13 1.86
CA GLN A 199 -6.93 -3.18 0.75
C GLN A 199 -6.43 -1.85 1.30
N ASP A 200 -5.21 -1.47 0.94
CA ASP A 200 -4.64 -0.16 1.29
C ASP A 200 -5.53 0.99 0.82
N ILE A 201 -6.45 0.75 -0.13
CA ILE A 201 -7.41 1.71 -0.67
C ILE A 201 -8.83 1.14 -0.53
N SER A 202 -9.72 1.90 0.08
CA SER A 202 -11.15 1.55 0.22
C SER A 202 -12.04 2.72 -0.18
N THR A 203 -13.32 2.47 -0.44
CA THR A 203 -14.29 3.56 -0.65
C THR A 203 -14.35 4.46 0.59
N ALA A 204 -14.26 5.77 0.38
CA ALA A 204 -14.25 6.73 1.48
C ALA A 204 -15.60 6.74 2.24
N SER A 205 -15.53 6.94 3.56
CA SER A 205 -16.69 7.15 4.42
C SER A 205 -17.43 8.44 4.07
N SER A 206 -18.70 8.56 4.46
CA SER A 206 -19.51 9.76 4.25
C SER A 206 -18.86 11.04 4.81
N GLN A 207 -18.18 10.93 5.95
CA GLN A 207 -17.43 12.05 6.54
C GLN A 207 -16.23 12.44 5.67
N GLN A 208 -15.48 11.47 5.17
CA GLN A 208 -14.34 11.72 4.27
C GLN A 208 -14.80 12.33 2.94
N THR A 209 -15.90 11.83 2.36
CA THR A 209 -16.51 12.39 1.15
C THR A 209 -16.95 13.84 1.35
N GLN A 210 -17.57 14.18 2.49
CA GLN A 210 -17.96 15.56 2.81
C GLN A 210 -16.75 16.49 2.97
N VAL A 211 -15.66 16.00 3.55
CA VAL A 211 -14.41 16.78 3.66
C VAL A 211 -13.80 17.01 2.27
N ALA A 212 -13.76 15.98 1.43
CA ALA A 212 -13.29 16.10 0.06
C ALA A 212 -14.11 17.12 -0.76
N ASP A 213 -15.45 17.06 -0.67
CA ASP A 213 -16.35 17.98 -1.38
C ASP A 213 -16.12 19.43 -0.93
N ARG A 214 -16.00 19.64 0.39
CA ARG A 214 -15.75 20.96 0.97
C ARG A 214 -14.42 21.53 0.48
N VAL A 215 -13.34 20.75 0.55
CA VAL A 215 -12.01 21.20 0.13
C VAL A 215 -12.00 21.50 -1.38
N LEU A 216 -12.62 20.64 -2.20
CA LEU A 216 -12.72 20.86 -3.64
C LEU A 216 -13.49 22.15 -3.97
N ARG A 217 -14.65 22.37 -3.35
CA ARG A 217 -15.46 23.58 -3.55
C ARG A 217 -14.71 24.83 -3.11
N GLN A 218 -14.00 24.78 -1.99
CA GLN A 218 -13.20 25.90 -1.50
C GLN A 218 -12.01 26.23 -2.41
N ALA A 219 -11.40 25.21 -3.02
CA ALA A 219 -10.24 25.38 -3.90
C ALA A 219 -10.60 25.89 -5.30
N PHE A 220 -11.82 25.63 -5.79
CA PHE A 220 -12.21 25.92 -7.18
C PHE A 220 -13.57 26.61 -7.31
N ASP A 221 -14.06 27.27 -6.26
CA ASP A 221 -15.37 27.96 -6.23
C ASP A 221 -16.55 27.09 -6.72
N GLY A 222 -16.49 25.78 -6.46
CA GLY A 222 -17.51 24.84 -6.91
C GLY A 222 -17.55 24.56 -8.42
N HIS A 223 -16.50 24.93 -9.17
CA HIS A 223 -16.39 24.66 -10.61
C HIS A 223 -16.37 23.17 -10.96
N TYR A 224 -15.93 22.32 -10.02
CA TYR A 224 -15.84 20.88 -10.20
C TYR A 224 -16.76 20.13 -9.24
N HIS A 225 -17.24 18.97 -9.69
CA HIS A 225 -18.02 18.04 -8.89
C HIS A 225 -17.29 16.71 -8.72
N LEU A 226 -17.41 16.13 -7.53
CA LEU A 226 -16.86 14.82 -7.22
C LEU A 226 -17.52 13.72 -8.06
N ARG A 227 -16.68 12.79 -8.52
CA ARG A 227 -17.12 11.56 -9.20
C ARG A 227 -16.94 10.33 -8.33
N ALA A 228 -15.76 10.22 -7.73
CA ALA A 228 -15.39 9.11 -6.85
C ALA A 228 -14.48 9.63 -5.74
N VAL A 229 -14.55 8.98 -4.58
CA VAL A 229 -13.69 9.30 -3.44
C VAL A 229 -13.22 8.00 -2.81
N ASP A 230 -11.91 7.82 -2.82
CA ASP A 230 -11.23 6.70 -2.24
C ASP A 230 -10.42 7.15 -1.03
N PHE A 231 -10.15 6.22 -0.12
CA PHE A 231 -9.35 6.46 1.07
C PHE A 231 -8.23 5.44 1.14
N ALA A 232 -7.01 5.96 1.09
CA ALA A 232 -5.79 5.20 1.34
C ALA A 232 -5.48 5.20 2.84
N HIS A 233 -5.46 4.02 3.46
CA HIS A 233 -5.23 3.85 4.89
C HIS A 233 -3.76 4.07 5.25
N GLY A 234 -3.52 4.80 6.33
CA GLY A 234 -2.23 4.96 6.98
C GLY A 234 -2.24 4.38 8.39
N PRO A 235 -1.07 4.30 9.05
CA PRO A 235 -0.99 3.80 10.42
C PRO A 235 -1.80 4.69 11.38
N ASP A 236 -2.32 4.09 12.44
CA ASP A 236 -3.03 4.76 13.54
C ASP A 236 -4.24 5.60 13.10
N GLY A 237 -4.97 5.15 12.05
CA GLY A 237 -6.16 5.83 11.54
C GLY A 237 -5.89 7.11 10.74
N THR A 238 -4.62 7.38 10.43
CA THR A 238 -4.23 8.41 9.45
C THR A 238 -4.44 7.89 8.03
N GLY A 239 -4.30 8.75 7.02
CA GLY A 239 -4.36 8.30 5.63
C GLY A 239 -4.46 9.44 4.63
N THR A 240 -4.84 9.11 3.41
CA THR A 240 -5.04 10.07 2.32
C THR A 240 -6.40 9.84 1.68
N VAL A 241 -7.24 10.87 1.66
CA VAL A 241 -8.48 10.86 0.89
C VAL A 241 -8.15 11.36 -0.52
N THR A 242 -8.37 10.51 -1.52
CA THR A 242 -8.17 10.83 -2.93
C THR A 242 -9.52 10.98 -3.60
N ALA A 243 -9.80 12.16 -4.12
CA ALA A 243 -11.07 12.49 -4.73
C ALA A 243 -10.89 12.81 -6.22
N LEU A 244 -11.65 12.12 -7.08
CA LEU A 244 -11.61 12.29 -8.52
C LEU A 244 -12.74 13.23 -8.96
N PHE A 245 -12.45 14.11 -9.90
CA PHE A 245 -13.43 15.01 -10.51
C PHE A 245 -13.19 15.13 -12.02
N ALA A 246 -14.07 15.83 -12.73
CA ALA A 246 -13.90 16.05 -14.16
C ALA A 246 -12.65 16.91 -14.42
N GLY A 247 -11.61 16.30 -15.00
CA GLY A 247 -10.38 16.99 -15.38
C GLY A 247 -9.24 16.91 -14.37
N GLY A 248 -9.37 16.16 -13.26
CA GLY A 248 -8.28 16.02 -12.30
C GLY A 248 -8.59 15.19 -11.05
N SER A 249 -7.66 15.26 -10.10
CA SER A 249 -7.76 14.66 -8.78
C SER A 249 -7.31 15.64 -7.69
N ILE A 250 -7.80 15.41 -6.48
CA ILE A 250 -7.34 16.09 -5.26
C ILE A 250 -7.07 15.07 -4.16
N GLU A 251 -5.89 15.15 -3.58
CA GLU A 251 -5.43 14.32 -2.46
C GLU A 251 -5.41 15.15 -1.19
N ILE A 252 -5.96 14.62 -0.10
CA ILE A 252 -6.16 15.34 1.15
C ILE A 252 -5.66 14.47 2.30
N THR A 253 -4.83 15.03 3.18
CA THR A 253 -4.36 14.32 4.36
C THR A 253 -5.47 14.11 5.39
N TRP A 254 -5.48 12.92 6.00
CA TRP A 254 -6.45 12.51 6.98
C TRP A 254 -5.79 12.08 8.31
N PRO A 255 -6.38 12.41 9.46
CA PRO A 255 -7.52 13.31 9.65
C PRO A 255 -7.12 14.80 9.54
N GLY A 256 -8.12 15.67 9.37
CA GLY A 256 -7.96 17.12 9.56
C GLY A 256 -7.66 17.96 8.32
N ALA A 257 -7.43 17.35 7.14
CA ALA A 257 -7.25 18.07 5.88
C ALA A 257 -6.20 19.19 5.93
N GLN A 258 -5.11 18.97 6.67
CA GLN A 258 -4.05 19.98 6.85
C GLN A 258 -3.26 20.24 5.56
N GLN A 259 -3.21 19.25 4.68
CA GLN A 259 -2.61 19.37 3.36
C GLN A 259 -3.59 18.88 2.29
N ALA A 260 -3.69 19.64 1.22
CA ALA A 260 -4.40 19.29 0.00
C ALA A 260 -3.49 19.49 -1.22
N THR A 261 -3.44 18.50 -2.09
CA THR A 261 -2.70 18.54 -3.35
C THR A 261 -3.70 18.30 -4.48
N ALA A 262 -3.81 19.22 -5.42
CA ALA A 262 -4.64 19.02 -6.61
C ALA A 262 -3.77 18.95 -7.86
N SER A 263 -4.17 18.09 -8.79
CA SER A 263 -3.57 17.94 -10.10
C SER A 263 -4.68 17.87 -11.15
N LEU A 264 -4.61 18.75 -12.14
CA LEU A 264 -5.52 18.80 -13.28
C LEU A 264 -4.76 18.39 -14.54
N ASP A 265 -5.46 17.76 -15.47
CA ASP A 265 -4.89 17.34 -16.75
C ASP A 265 -4.63 18.55 -17.67
N PRO A 266 -3.36 18.90 -17.93
CA PRO A 266 -3.01 20.05 -18.76
C PRO A 266 -3.37 19.83 -20.24
N LEU A 267 -3.32 18.58 -20.70
CA LEU A 267 -3.35 18.25 -22.13
C LEU A 267 -4.74 18.43 -22.74
N ASN A 268 -5.78 18.36 -21.90
CA ASN A 268 -7.17 18.51 -22.31
C ASN A 268 -7.73 19.92 -22.05
N GLY A 269 -6.89 20.89 -21.69
CA GLY A 269 -7.30 22.26 -21.37
C GLY A 269 -8.17 22.37 -20.12
N GLN A 270 -8.13 21.36 -19.25
CA GLN A 270 -9.00 21.22 -18.07
C GLN A 270 -8.50 22.00 -16.85
N GLY A 271 -7.41 22.76 -16.97
CA GLY A 271 -6.92 23.64 -15.91
C GLY A 271 -8.01 24.59 -15.40
N TYR A 272 -7.91 25.04 -14.17
CA TYR A 272 -8.88 25.94 -13.57
C TYR A 272 -8.64 27.38 -14.07
N PRO A 273 -9.66 28.06 -14.63
CA PRO A 273 -9.53 29.44 -15.07
C PRO A 273 -9.59 30.36 -13.85
N VAL A 274 -8.51 31.09 -13.56
CA VAL A 274 -8.49 32.06 -12.45
C VAL A 274 -9.36 33.28 -12.83
N PRO A 275 -10.45 33.57 -12.11
CA PRO A 275 -11.39 34.63 -12.50
C PRO A 275 -10.71 36.01 -12.62
N GLY A 276 -11.13 36.78 -13.63
CA GLY A 276 -10.66 38.16 -13.82
C GLY A 276 -9.21 38.33 -14.30
N ARG A 277 -8.58 37.27 -14.83
CA ARG A 277 -7.18 37.29 -15.27
C ARG A 277 -6.97 36.90 -16.74
N PRO A 278 -5.82 37.30 -17.34
CA PRO A 278 -5.49 36.97 -18.72
C PRO A 278 -5.45 35.47 -18.96
N GLN A 279 -5.93 35.02 -20.13
CA GLN A 279 -5.90 33.62 -20.56
C GLN A 279 -4.54 33.19 -21.13
N HIS A 280 -3.46 33.88 -20.76
CA HIS A 280 -2.11 33.55 -21.18
C HIS A 280 -1.09 34.04 -20.15
N ALA A 281 -0.10 33.20 -19.86
CA ALA A 281 1.10 33.54 -19.13
C ALA A 281 2.28 33.21 -20.04
N SER A 282 2.91 34.25 -20.58
CA SER A 282 4.10 34.13 -21.43
C SER A 282 5.39 34.32 -20.62
N THR A 283 5.28 34.93 -19.44
CA THR A 283 6.40 35.23 -18.55
C THR A 283 6.17 34.75 -17.11
N SER A 284 7.25 34.58 -16.36
CA SER A 284 7.19 34.25 -14.92
C SER A 284 6.43 35.31 -14.11
N SER A 285 6.56 36.59 -14.47
CA SER A 285 5.87 37.70 -13.79
C SER A 285 4.35 37.67 -14.02
N GLU A 286 3.90 37.25 -15.21
CA GLU A 286 2.48 37.03 -15.49
C GLU A 286 1.91 35.86 -14.70
N ALA A 287 2.59 34.71 -14.74
CA ALA A 287 2.22 33.53 -13.96
C ALA A 287 2.14 33.86 -12.46
N ARG A 288 3.11 34.63 -11.94
CA ARG A 288 3.12 35.11 -10.55
C ARG A 288 1.89 35.97 -10.23
N ARG A 289 1.50 36.90 -11.11
CA ARG A 289 0.29 37.73 -10.90
C ARG A 289 -0.99 36.88 -10.86
N ILE A 290 -1.11 35.90 -11.76
CA ILE A 290 -2.26 34.99 -11.79
C ILE A 290 -2.31 34.18 -10.49
N ALA A 291 -1.21 33.56 -10.10
CA ALA A 291 -1.12 32.75 -8.89
C ALA A 291 -1.40 33.56 -7.61
N ILE A 292 -0.88 34.79 -7.49
CA ILE A 292 -1.19 35.69 -6.36
C ILE A 292 -2.71 35.96 -6.28
N SER A 293 -3.38 36.11 -7.41
CA SER A 293 -4.81 36.42 -7.43
C SER A 293 -5.65 35.26 -6.95
N TYR A 294 -5.31 34.05 -7.40
CA TYR A 294 -5.90 32.84 -6.87
C TYR A 294 -5.62 32.71 -5.35
N ALA A 295 -4.38 32.93 -4.93
CA ALA A 295 -4.01 32.84 -3.51
C ALA A 295 -4.74 33.88 -2.63
N GLN A 296 -5.03 35.08 -3.13
CA GLN A 296 -5.78 36.10 -2.38
C GLN A 296 -7.19 35.63 -2.01
N VAL A 297 -7.83 34.86 -2.88
CA VAL A 297 -9.19 34.34 -2.67
C VAL A 297 -9.17 33.05 -1.86
N HIS A 298 -8.36 32.09 -2.27
CA HIS A 298 -8.44 30.72 -1.74
C HIS A 298 -7.44 30.42 -0.61
N ALA A 299 -6.34 31.17 -0.53
CA ALA A 299 -5.26 30.93 0.42
C ALA A 299 -4.63 32.21 1.00
N PRO A 300 -5.40 33.20 1.49
CA PRO A 300 -4.85 34.48 1.96
C PRO A 300 -3.86 34.29 3.12
N TRP A 301 -4.03 33.23 3.91
CA TRP A 301 -3.14 32.83 5.00
C TRP A 301 -1.69 32.55 4.56
N ALA A 302 -1.47 32.21 3.29
CA ALA A 302 -0.15 31.94 2.73
C ALA A 302 0.57 33.20 2.24
N LEU A 303 -0.13 34.33 2.12
CA LEU A 303 0.46 35.58 1.63
C LEU A 303 1.20 36.33 2.73
N THR A 304 0.80 36.15 3.98
CA THR A 304 1.37 36.84 5.14
C THR A 304 2.73 36.25 5.51
N ASP A 305 3.72 37.13 5.67
CA ASP A 305 5.10 36.84 6.11
C ASP A 305 5.79 35.73 5.30
N SER A 306 5.45 35.62 4.02
CA SER A 306 5.93 34.56 3.16
C SER A 306 6.82 35.10 2.05
N VAL A 307 7.95 34.44 1.86
CA VAL A 307 8.83 34.65 0.71
C VAL A 307 8.20 33.97 -0.49
N VAL A 308 8.05 34.74 -1.58
CA VAL A 308 7.44 34.28 -2.82
C VAL A 308 8.50 34.09 -3.88
N THR A 309 8.62 32.87 -4.40
CA THR A 309 9.53 32.53 -5.50
C THR A 309 8.73 32.03 -6.70
N THR A 310 9.35 32.10 -7.88
CA THR A 310 8.74 31.62 -9.12
C THR A 310 9.79 30.87 -9.93
N SER A 311 9.46 29.65 -10.34
CA SER A 311 10.38 28.77 -11.04
C SER A 311 9.71 28.17 -12.28
N PRO A 312 10.41 28.04 -13.42
CA PRO A 312 9.88 27.39 -14.60
C PRO A 312 9.69 25.88 -14.37
N VAL A 313 8.67 25.29 -14.99
CA VAL A 313 8.45 23.84 -15.00
C VAL A 313 8.83 23.27 -16.36
N GLY A 314 9.85 22.42 -16.36
CA GLY A 314 10.43 21.87 -17.59
C GLY A 314 11.45 22.81 -18.25
N GLN A 315 12.01 22.40 -19.37
CA GLN A 315 12.94 23.25 -20.11
C GLN A 315 12.18 24.47 -20.66
N HIS A 316 12.71 25.67 -20.42
CA HIS A 316 12.10 26.93 -20.88
C HIS A 316 10.62 27.13 -20.51
N ALA A 317 10.17 26.61 -19.35
CA ALA A 317 8.79 26.73 -18.87
C ALA A 317 7.73 26.11 -19.81
N GLU A 318 8.06 25.00 -20.48
CA GLU A 318 7.14 24.26 -21.36
C GLU A 318 5.81 23.89 -20.67
N ARG A 319 5.83 23.59 -19.37
CA ARG A 319 4.66 23.29 -18.53
C ARG A 319 4.20 24.46 -17.66
N GLY A 320 4.68 25.67 -17.97
CA GLY A 320 4.40 26.90 -17.24
C GLY A 320 5.34 27.13 -16.05
N TRP A 321 4.82 27.71 -14.98
CA TRP A 321 5.61 28.12 -13.80
C TRP A 321 4.95 27.65 -12.51
N ILE A 322 5.76 27.27 -11.53
CA ILE A 322 5.34 27.11 -10.15
C ILE A 322 5.67 28.39 -9.40
N VAL A 323 4.68 28.90 -8.67
CA VAL A 323 4.80 30.02 -7.75
C VAL A 323 4.69 29.45 -6.34
N SER A 324 5.69 29.71 -5.51
CA SER A 324 5.86 29.09 -4.20
C SER A 324 5.89 30.15 -3.11
N TRP A 325 5.11 29.93 -2.05
CA TRP A 325 5.14 30.71 -0.82
C TRP A 325 5.71 29.86 0.31
N ARG A 326 6.72 30.39 0.98
CA ARG A 326 7.37 29.76 2.13
C ARG A 326 7.50 30.79 3.25
N ARG A 327 7.13 30.42 4.47
CA ARG A 327 7.31 31.28 5.65
C ARG A 327 8.56 30.88 6.41
N HIS A 328 9.28 31.88 6.88
CA HIS A 328 10.45 31.70 7.72
C HIS A 328 10.26 32.47 9.04
N ARG A 329 10.68 31.87 10.16
CA ARG A 329 10.80 32.53 11.45
C ARG A 329 12.18 32.20 12.00
N GLU A 330 12.99 33.22 12.29
CA GLU A 330 14.36 33.05 12.81
C GLU A 330 15.18 32.06 11.95
N ASP A 331 15.14 32.25 10.63
CA ASP A 331 15.75 31.38 9.60
C ASP A 331 15.22 29.94 9.51
N VAL A 332 14.30 29.53 10.40
CA VAL A 332 13.63 28.23 10.34
C VAL A 332 12.51 28.28 9.30
N LEU A 333 12.54 27.38 8.34
CA LEU A 333 11.45 27.15 7.40
C LEU A 333 10.23 26.55 8.14
N MET A 334 9.12 27.28 8.14
CA MET A 334 7.88 26.89 8.79
C MET A 334 7.14 25.81 7.99
N PRO A 335 6.27 25.00 8.64
CA PRO A 335 5.56 23.89 7.97
C PRO A 335 4.49 24.37 6.97
N MET A 336 4.10 25.64 7.04
CA MET A 336 3.17 26.27 6.12
C MET A 336 3.76 26.29 4.69
N ARG A 337 2.99 25.82 3.72
CA ARG A 337 3.41 25.77 2.31
C ARG A 337 2.24 26.07 1.39
N LEU A 338 2.48 26.90 0.38
CA LEU A 338 1.61 27.01 -0.79
C LEU A 338 2.47 26.94 -2.05
N ASP A 339 2.11 26.06 -2.97
CA ASP A 339 2.62 26.02 -4.34
C ASP A 339 1.44 26.05 -5.29
N ILE A 340 1.52 26.88 -6.32
CA ILE A 340 0.52 26.97 -7.38
C ILE A 340 1.25 26.87 -8.71
N GLN A 341 0.85 25.93 -9.56
CA GLN A 341 1.33 25.82 -10.92
C GLN A 341 0.35 26.49 -11.88
N ILE A 342 0.88 27.44 -12.65
CA ILE A 342 0.17 28.16 -13.71
C ILE A 342 0.75 27.75 -15.06
N GLU A 343 -0.10 27.24 -15.93
CA GLU A 343 0.25 26.91 -17.31
C GLU A 343 0.50 28.16 -18.16
N ARG A 344 1.09 27.95 -19.34
CA ARG A 344 1.21 29.02 -20.35
C ARG A 344 -0.14 29.54 -20.80
N THR A 345 -1.21 28.75 -20.71
CA THR A 345 -2.61 29.17 -20.96
C THR A 345 -3.17 30.09 -19.85
N GLY A 346 -2.38 30.42 -18.82
CA GLY A 346 -2.84 31.21 -17.68
C GLY A 346 -3.78 30.45 -16.73
N ARG A 347 -3.99 29.14 -16.95
CA ARG A 347 -4.86 28.30 -16.12
C ARG A 347 -4.05 27.64 -15.01
N LEU A 348 -4.68 27.42 -13.86
CA LEU A 348 -4.09 26.66 -12.76
C LEU A 348 -4.19 25.17 -13.09
N SER A 349 -3.06 24.47 -13.05
CA SER A 349 -2.99 23.03 -13.34
C SER A 349 -2.65 22.16 -12.15
N ALA A 350 -2.01 22.72 -11.13
CA ALA A 350 -1.76 22.01 -9.90
C ALA A 350 -1.59 22.97 -8.72
N PHE A 351 -1.84 22.48 -7.52
CA PHE A 351 -1.42 23.16 -6.30
C PHE A 351 -1.03 22.18 -5.20
N ILE A 352 -0.24 22.67 -4.25
CA ILE A 352 -0.06 22.06 -2.93
C ILE A 352 -0.39 23.14 -1.90
N MET A 353 -1.39 22.91 -1.06
CA MET A 353 -1.75 23.75 0.06
C MET A 353 -1.50 23.00 1.34
N ARG A 354 -0.65 23.51 2.22
CA ARG A 354 -0.44 23.00 3.57
C ARG A 354 -0.65 24.12 4.58
N LYS A 355 -1.81 24.11 5.21
CA LYS A 355 -2.23 25.13 6.17
C LYS A 355 -1.98 24.64 7.59
N ILE A 356 -0.80 24.96 8.12
CA ILE A 356 -0.42 24.70 9.50
C ILE A 356 0.01 26.02 10.12
N ALA A 357 -0.53 26.34 11.30
CA ALA A 357 -0.12 27.51 12.05
C ALA A 357 1.34 27.38 12.52
N ASP A 358 2.04 28.50 12.64
CA ASP A 358 3.43 28.52 13.07
C ASP A 358 3.55 27.96 14.49
N PRO A 359 4.22 26.81 14.67
CA PRO A 359 4.32 26.20 15.98
C PRO A 359 5.34 26.94 16.86
N PRO A 360 5.24 26.82 18.19
CA PRO A 360 6.35 27.19 19.06
C PRO A 360 7.55 26.30 18.73
N LEU A 361 8.71 26.92 18.52
CA LEU A 361 9.93 26.22 18.14
C LEU A 361 10.82 25.97 19.36
N PRO A 362 11.41 24.77 19.51
CA PRO A 362 12.48 24.56 20.47
C PRO A 362 13.74 25.38 20.08
N PRO A 363 14.62 25.65 21.06
CA PRO A 363 15.86 26.38 20.81
C PRO A 363 16.79 25.63 19.85
N THR A 364 17.58 26.38 19.10
CA THR A 364 18.57 25.87 18.15
C THR A 364 19.97 26.14 18.70
N HIS A 365 20.78 25.09 18.83
CA HIS A 365 22.16 25.18 19.33
C HIS A 365 23.19 24.75 18.28
N VAL A 366 22.76 23.94 17.31
CA VAL A 366 23.64 23.39 16.29
C VAL A 366 23.75 24.38 15.13
N THR A 367 24.98 24.83 14.89
CA THR A 367 25.29 25.71 13.75
C THR A 367 25.17 24.97 12.42
N ARG A 368 24.97 25.72 11.35
CA ARG A 368 24.96 25.18 9.97
C ARG A 368 26.21 24.35 9.67
N GLN A 369 27.38 24.80 10.11
CA GLN A 369 28.65 24.10 9.88
C GLN A 369 28.70 22.75 10.61
N ASN A 370 28.29 22.72 11.88
CA ASN A 370 28.26 21.48 12.67
C ASN A 370 27.27 20.47 12.08
N ALA A 371 26.10 20.93 11.62
CA ALA A 371 25.12 20.08 10.95
C ALA A 371 25.66 19.48 9.64
N ILE A 372 26.40 20.25 8.85
CA ILE A 372 27.03 19.75 7.61
C ILE A 372 28.10 18.70 7.93
N LEU A 373 28.91 18.91 8.98
CA LEU A 373 29.91 17.94 9.42
C LEU A 373 29.26 16.63 9.91
N ALA A 374 28.21 16.73 10.72
CA ALA A 374 27.42 15.58 11.17
C ALA A 374 26.81 14.82 9.99
N ALA A 375 26.22 15.54 9.02
CA ALA A 375 25.66 14.94 7.81
C ALA A 375 26.71 14.20 6.97
N ARG A 376 27.87 14.81 6.74
CA ARG A 376 28.97 14.20 5.96
C ARG A 376 29.52 12.94 6.62
N SER A 377 29.71 12.95 7.94
CA SER A 377 30.22 11.77 8.66
C SER A 377 29.32 10.54 8.56
N HIS A 378 28.02 10.73 8.29
CA HIS A 378 27.02 9.66 8.18
C HIS A 378 26.58 9.38 6.72
N SER A 379 27.18 10.07 5.74
CA SER A 379 26.82 9.95 4.33
C SER A 379 27.89 9.20 3.51
N PRO A 380 27.49 8.40 2.50
CA PRO A 380 28.43 7.86 1.52
C PRO A 380 29.26 8.96 0.88
N GLY A 381 30.55 8.71 0.60
CA GLY A 381 31.48 9.73 0.10
C GLY A 381 32.07 10.66 1.18
N GLY A 382 31.52 10.66 2.40
CA GLY A 382 32.11 11.33 3.55
C GLY A 382 32.43 12.81 3.31
N ALA A 383 33.69 13.20 3.52
CA ALA A 383 34.17 14.56 3.29
C ALA A 383 34.16 15.00 1.83
N GLN A 384 34.13 14.06 0.87
CA GLN A 384 34.17 14.34 -0.57
C GLN A 384 32.77 14.67 -1.15
N ALA A 385 31.70 14.50 -0.36
CA ALA A 385 30.36 14.85 -0.81
C ALA A 385 30.20 16.38 -0.98
N HIS A 386 29.75 16.79 -2.17
CA HIS A 386 29.50 18.18 -2.51
C HIS A 386 28.23 18.68 -1.80
N LEU A 387 28.27 19.88 -1.23
CA LEU A 387 27.11 20.45 -0.54
C LEU A 387 26.20 21.15 -1.54
N GLN A 388 24.98 20.64 -1.72
CA GLN A 388 23.95 21.29 -2.52
C GLN A 388 23.19 22.35 -1.71
N GLY A 389 22.94 22.08 -0.43
CA GLY A 389 22.24 23.02 0.43
C GLY A 389 22.15 22.56 1.87
N ALA A 390 21.89 23.50 2.77
CA ALA A 390 21.58 23.20 4.16
C ALA A 390 20.58 24.23 4.66
N THR A 391 19.39 23.77 5.03
CA THR A 391 18.25 24.59 5.42
C THR A 391 17.68 24.09 6.73
N LEU A 392 17.38 25.03 7.64
CA LEU A 392 16.74 24.73 8.91
C LEU A 392 15.23 24.65 8.71
N LEU A 393 14.57 23.62 9.23
CA LEU A 393 13.13 23.45 9.06
C LEU A 393 12.45 22.89 10.31
N ALA A 394 11.19 23.29 10.50
CA ALA A 394 10.32 22.76 11.54
C ALA A 394 9.62 21.48 11.05
N LYS A 395 9.72 20.40 11.82
CA LYS A 395 9.08 19.11 11.53
C LYS A 395 8.34 18.60 12.75
N GLN A 396 7.17 18.03 12.55
CA GLN A 396 6.46 17.30 13.60
C GLN A 396 6.96 15.85 13.65
N SER A 397 7.34 15.40 14.84
CA SER A 397 7.79 14.03 15.12
C SER A 397 7.17 13.57 16.43
N LYS A 398 6.46 12.43 16.41
CA LYS A 398 5.76 11.86 17.59
C LYS A 398 4.90 12.89 18.35
N GLY A 399 4.14 13.69 17.60
CA GLY A 399 3.26 14.73 18.16
C GLY A 399 3.95 16.01 18.64
N ARG A 400 5.29 16.09 18.61
CA ARG A 400 6.07 17.27 19.04
C ARG A 400 6.75 17.94 17.86
N TRP A 401 6.85 19.26 17.90
CA TRP A 401 7.62 20.02 16.93
C TRP A 401 9.10 20.00 17.30
N ILE A 402 9.94 19.66 16.31
CA ILE A 402 11.39 19.72 16.39
C ILE A 402 11.91 20.64 15.29
N VAL A 403 13.06 21.25 15.54
CA VAL A 403 13.82 21.97 14.51
C VAL A 403 14.97 21.08 14.09
N GLN A 404 15.15 20.94 12.78
CA GLN A 404 16.19 20.09 12.21
C GLN A 404 16.78 20.71 10.95
N TRP A 405 18.06 20.46 10.72
CA TRP A 405 18.74 20.76 9.48
C TRP A 405 18.42 19.69 8.43
N LEU A 406 17.96 20.12 7.26
CA LEU A 406 17.96 19.33 6.04
C LEU A 406 19.22 19.70 5.26
N VAL A 407 20.15 18.75 5.19
CA VAL A 407 21.42 18.89 4.46
C VAL A 407 21.34 18.04 3.21
N ALA A 408 21.39 18.69 2.05
CA ALA A 408 21.45 18.05 0.75
C ALA A 408 22.91 17.96 0.31
N LEU A 409 23.37 16.73 0.07
CA LEU A 409 24.70 16.38 -0.37
C LEU A 409 24.62 15.63 -1.70
N GLU A 410 25.62 15.82 -2.54
CA GLU A 410 25.75 15.13 -3.81
C GLU A 410 27.07 14.36 -3.86
N THR A 411 27.00 13.14 -4.38
CA THR A 411 28.14 12.30 -4.71
C THR A 411 28.07 11.93 -6.20
N PRO A 412 29.16 11.39 -6.79
CA PRO A 412 29.15 10.95 -8.19
C PRO A 412 27.99 9.99 -8.50
N ASP A 413 27.67 9.08 -7.59
CA ASP A 413 26.72 8.00 -7.82
C ASP A 413 25.33 8.25 -7.20
N GLN A 414 25.23 9.17 -6.25
CA GLN A 414 24.02 9.31 -5.41
C GLN A 414 23.78 10.74 -4.93
N ASP A 415 22.50 11.10 -4.82
CA ASP A 415 22.04 12.25 -4.06
C ASP A 415 21.65 11.81 -2.66
N VAL A 416 22.14 12.53 -1.65
CA VAL A 416 21.99 12.18 -0.24
C VAL A 416 21.32 13.34 0.49
N THR A 417 20.26 13.04 1.24
CA THR A 417 19.61 14.01 2.12
C THR A 417 19.72 13.53 3.56
N ALA A 418 20.42 14.29 4.39
CA ALA A 418 20.57 14.02 5.81
C ALA A 418 19.72 14.99 6.63
N TYR A 419 19.09 14.46 7.67
CA TYR A 419 18.33 15.23 8.65
C TYR A 419 19.06 15.23 9.98
N VAL A 420 19.47 16.40 10.46
CA VAL A 420 20.26 16.56 11.69
C VAL A 420 19.47 17.36 12.70
N ASP A 421 19.36 16.87 13.92
CA ASP A 421 18.67 17.56 15.01
C ASP A 421 19.36 18.89 15.33
N ALA A 422 18.61 19.98 15.36
CA ALA A 422 19.18 21.32 15.55
C ALA A 422 19.50 21.66 17.01
N TYR A 423 19.14 20.79 17.96
CA TYR A 423 19.45 20.91 19.38
C TYR A 423 20.64 20.04 19.78
N SER A 424 20.67 18.78 19.30
CA SER A 424 21.58 17.75 19.80
C SER A 424 22.64 17.26 18.82
N ASP A 425 22.72 17.81 17.60
CA ASP A 425 23.61 17.43 16.47
C ASP A 425 23.48 15.98 15.95
N LYS A 426 22.60 15.20 16.57
CA LYS A 426 22.31 13.83 16.19
C LYS A 426 21.71 13.75 14.78
N VAL A 427 22.27 12.89 13.95
CA VAL A 427 21.67 12.53 12.66
C VAL A 427 20.42 11.68 12.90
N LEU A 428 19.26 12.23 12.55
CA LEU A 428 17.95 11.60 12.74
C LEU A 428 17.65 10.58 11.64
N SER A 429 18.01 10.90 10.40
CA SER A 429 17.84 9.99 9.26
C SER A 429 18.69 10.43 8.07
N VAL A 430 19.02 9.48 7.20
CA VAL A 430 19.71 9.72 5.92
C VAL A 430 18.95 9.01 4.82
N SER A 431 18.53 9.75 3.80
CA SER A 431 17.90 9.24 2.59
C SER A 431 18.88 9.29 1.43
N ARG A 432 18.80 8.31 0.52
CA ARG A 432 19.71 8.16 -0.62
C ARG A 432 18.89 7.89 -1.87
N VAL A 433 19.24 8.56 -2.96
CA VAL A 433 18.69 8.33 -4.29
C VAL A 433 19.84 7.99 -5.22
N LEU A 434 19.84 6.78 -5.76
CA LEU A 434 20.83 6.36 -6.75
C LEU A 434 20.61 7.16 -8.03
N LYS A 435 21.68 7.72 -8.59
CA LYS A 435 21.63 8.25 -9.94
C LYS A 435 21.59 7.07 -10.89
N VAL A 436 20.44 6.87 -11.54
CA VAL A 436 20.35 5.90 -12.62
C VAL A 436 21.27 6.40 -13.72
N ALA A 437 22.28 5.61 -14.07
CA ALA A 437 23.11 5.89 -15.23
C ALA A 437 22.19 5.95 -16.45
N THR A 438 21.91 7.15 -16.92
CA THR A 438 21.26 7.34 -18.22
C THR A 438 22.29 6.91 -19.25
N GLY A 439 22.22 5.63 -19.65
CA GLY A 439 22.97 5.11 -20.77
C GLY A 439 22.53 5.84 -22.03
N HIS A 440 23.25 6.90 -22.39
CA HIS A 440 23.35 7.32 -23.78
C HIS A 440 24.46 6.51 -24.41
N SER A 441 24.06 5.38 -24.98
CA SER A 441 24.77 4.71 -26.07
C SER A 441 24.12 5.09 -27.39
#